data_AF-A0A8B7ZTW3-F1
#
_entry.id   AF-A0A8B7ZTW3-F1
#
_cell.length_a   1.000
_cell.length_b   1.000
_cell.length_c   1.000
_cell.angle_alpha   90.00
_cell.angle_beta   90.00
_cell.angle_gamma   90.00
#
_symmetry.space_group_name_H-M   'P 1'
#
loop_
_entity.id
_entity.type
_entity.pdbx_description
1 polymer ?
#
loop_
_entity_poly.entity_id
_entity_poly.type
_entity_poly.pdbx_seq_one_letter_code
_entity_poly.pdbx_strand_id
1 'polypeptide(L)'
;MDFYYYHDFTSPELQKKVLHQQIQLALKYNLPVLLHIREAYLDTIAIVKQYPQLRGIVHCFSGYLDDALVPVPYRGKINLPGYIQHTVSKLATIKNMAVKEVIKITTQNAQTVFKLK
;
A
#
# COMPACT_ATOMS: atom_id res chain seq x y z
N MET A 1 8.42 4.08 -4.52
CA MET A 1 9.40 4.76 -3.64
C MET A 1 9.35 4.07 -2.31
N ASP A 2 10.52 3.73 -1.77
CA ASP A 2 10.65 3.23 -0.41
C ASP A 2 10.82 4.44 0.52
N PHE A 3 9.88 4.65 1.43
CA PHE A 3 9.94 5.71 2.44
C PHE A 3 10.24 5.06 3.79
N TYR A 4 11.47 5.22 4.26
CA TYR A 4 12.00 4.47 5.41
C TYR A 4 13.07 5.25 6.19
N TYR A 5 12.91 5.37 7.51
CA TYR A 5 13.79 6.18 8.35
C TYR A 5 15.19 5.58 8.59
N TYR A 6 15.37 4.25 8.54
CA TYR A 6 16.52 3.60 9.21
C TYR A 6 17.47 2.76 8.35
N HIS A 7 17.26 2.61 7.03
CA HIS A 7 18.16 1.76 6.20
C HIS A 7 18.82 2.43 5.00
N ASP A 8 18.62 3.72 4.75
CA ASP A 8 19.27 4.36 3.61
C ASP A 8 20.14 5.53 4.04
N PHE A 9 21.24 5.71 3.31
CA PHE A 9 22.21 6.80 3.38
C PHE A 9 21.60 8.20 3.06
N THR A 10 20.29 8.36 3.28
CA THR A 10 19.44 9.44 2.76
C THR A 10 18.63 10.02 3.90
N SER A 11 18.77 11.33 4.15
CA SER A 11 18.04 12.01 5.21
C SER A 11 16.51 11.96 4.99
N PRO A 12 15.70 11.94 6.06
CA PRO A 12 14.23 11.96 5.96
C PRO A 12 13.73 13.13 5.10
N GLU A 13 14.37 14.30 5.21
CA GLU A 13 14.03 15.48 4.41
C GLU A 13 14.25 15.26 2.90
N LEU A 14 15.32 14.57 2.52
CA LEU A 14 15.57 14.24 1.12
C LEU A 14 14.55 13.22 0.61
N GLN A 15 14.18 12.23 1.42
CA GLN A 15 13.13 11.27 1.05
C GLN A 15 11.78 11.96 0.82
N LYS A 16 11.39 12.89 1.71
CA LYS A 16 10.16 13.70 1.55
C LYS A 16 10.21 14.51 0.28
N LYS A 17 11.32 15.21 0.02
CA LYS A 17 11.53 16.01 -1.19
C LYS A 17 11.38 15.17 -2.47
N VAL A 18 12.02 14.00 -2.53
CA VAL A 18 11.93 13.09 -3.68
C VAL A 18 10.51 12.55 -3.84
N LEU A 19 9.83 12.22 -2.75
CA LEU A 19 8.43 11.78 -2.79
C LEU A 19 7.53 12.86 -3.41
N HIS A 20 7.66 14.13 -2.99
CA HIS A 20 6.94 15.25 -3.61
C HIS A 20 7.21 15.34 -5.12
N GLN A 21 8.47 15.23 -5.55
CA GLN A 21 8.84 15.28 -6.97
C GLN A 21 8.23 14.11 -7.77
N GLN A 22 8.26 12.90 -7.23
CA GLN A 22 7.67 11.73 -7.87
C GLN A 22 6.15 11.82 -7.97
N ILE A 23 5.48 12.37 -6.93
CA ILE A 23 4.05 12.65 -6.98
C ILE A 23 3.74 13.67 -8.08
N GLN A 24 4.50 14.76 -8.17
CA GLN A 24 4.33 15.76 -9.22
C GLN A 24 4.50 15.15 -10.62
N LEU A 25 5.50 14.27 -10.82
CA LEU A 25 5.69 13.54 -12.08
C LEU A 25 4.51 12.62 -12.38
N ALA A 26 4.05 11.86 -11.38
CA ALA A 26 2.91 10.96 -11.52
C ALA A 26 1.64 11.73 -11.93
N LEU A 27 1.38 12.89 -11.32
CA LEU A 27 0.28 13.78 -11.69
C LEU A 27 0.45 14.32 -13.12
N LYS A 28 1.65 14.80 -13.48
CA LYS A 28 1.96 15.31 -14.82
C LYS A 28 1.68 14.28 -15.92
N TYR A 29 2.04 13.02 -15.68
CA TYR A 29 1.86 11.93 -16.65
C TYR A 29 0.60 11.09 -16.40
N ASN A 30 -0.28 11.51 -15.47
CA ASN A 30 -1.50 10.80 -15.11
C ASN A 30 -1.28 9.32 -14.74
N LEU A 31 -0.16 9.02 -14.07
CA LEU A 31 0.25 7.69 -13.63
C LEU A 31 -0.15 7.45 -12.17
N PRO A 32 -0.51 6.21 -11.80
CA PRO A 32 -0.68 5.84 -10.41
C PRO A 32 0.68 5.68 -9.70
N VAL A 33 0.70 5.84 -8.37
CA VAL A 33 1.90 5.61 -7.55
C VAL A 33 1.73 4.33 -6.72
N LEU A 34 2.76 3.49 -6.71
CA LEU A 34 2.93 2.42 -5.72
C LEU A 34 3.91 2.91 -4.66
N LEU A 35 3.39 3.17 -3.46
CA LEU A 35 4.16 3.72 -2.35
C LEU A 35 4.43 2.64 -1.33
N HIS A 36 5.69 2.46 -0.97
CA HIS A 36 6.08 1.58 0.10
C HIS A 36 6.43 2.43 1.32
N ILE A 37 5.84 2.12 2.46
CA ILE A 37 6.01 2.89 3.70
C ILE A 37 6.46 1.94 4.78
N ARG A 38 7.53 2.29 5.49
CA ARG A 38 7.92 1.55 6.69
C ARG A 38 8.25 2.54 7.79
N GLU A 39 7.59 2.41 8.93
CA GLU A 39 7.74 3.30 10.11
C GLU A 39 7.46 4.80 9.87
N ALA A 40 7.02 5.20 8.67
CA ALA A 40 6.91 6.60 8.25
C ALA A 40 5.48 6.99 7.80
N TYR A 41 4.49 6.39 8.47
CA TYR A 41 3.08 6.48 8.13
C TYR A 41 2.50 7.89 8.24
N LEU A 42 2.77 8.57 9.36
CA LEU A 42 2.22 9.91 9.63
C LEU A 42 2.70 10.94 8.60
N ASP A 43 4.00 10.97 8.33
CA ASP A 43 4.60 11.84 7.33
C ASP A 43 4.04 11.54 5.93
N THR A 44 3.90 10.26 5.58
CA THR A 44 3.34 9.88 4.29
C THR A 44 1.91 10.35 4.11
N ILE A 45 1.05 10.20 5.12
CA ILE A 45 -0.33 10.69 5.07
C ILE A 45 -0.36 12.21 4.93
N ALA A 46 0.47 12.92 5.70
CA ALA A 46 0.55 14.37 5.62
C ALA A 46 0.92 14.87 4.22
N ILE A 47 1.83 14.16 3.54
CA ILE A 47 2.23 14.46 2.15
C ILE A 47 1.12 14.10 1.17
N VAL A 48 0.59 12.88 1.22
CA VAL A 48 -0.44 12.40 0.27
C VAL A 48 -1.71 13.27 0.34
N LYS A 49 -2.12 13.73 1.52
CA LYS A 49 -3.28 14.63 1.69
C LYS A 49 -3.14 15.97 0.97
N GLN A 50 -1.92 16.42 0.66
CA GLN A 50 -1.69 17.64 -0.13
C GLN A 50 -2.00 17.44 -1.62
N TYR A 51 -2.15 16.19 -2.08
CA TYR A 51 -2.37 15.84 -3.48
C TYR A 51 -3.66 15.04 -3.67
N PRO A 52 -4.84 15.66 -3.57
CA PRO A 52 -6.13 14.96 -3.64
C PRO A 52 -6.38 14.27 -5.00
N GLN A 53 -5.67 14.67 -6.06
CA GLN A 53 -5.75 14.06 -7.38
C GLN A 53 -4.86 12.81 -7.53
N LEU A 54 -4.01 12.53 -6.53
CA LEU A 54 -3.11 11.39 -6.57
C LEU A 54 -3.91 10.08 -6.45
N ARG A 55 -3.63 9.14 -7.33
CA ARG A 55 -4.15 7.78 -7.29
C ARG A 55 -3.02 6.78 -7.15
N GLY A 56 -3.26 5.69 -6.44
CA GLY A 56 -2.19 4.75 -6.16
C GLY A 56 -2.55 3.70 -5.13
N ILE A 57 -1.55 2.90 -4.77
CA ILE A 57 -1.62 1.89 -3.73
C ILE A 57 -0.49 2.14 -2.74
N VAL A 58 -0.82 1.98 -1.46
CA VAL A 58 0.17 1.86 -0.39
C VAL A 58 0.45 0.37 -0.14
N HIS A 59 1.72 0.00 -0.22
CA HIS A 59 2.23 -1.34 0.02
C HIS A 59 3.00 -1.40 1.34
N CYS A 60 2.86 -2.53 2.03
CA CYS A 60 3.45 -2.82 3.35
C CYS A 60 3.01 -1.85 4.45
N PHE A 61 1.80 -2.04 4.98
CA PHE A 61 1.36 -1.41 6.23
C PHE A 61 2.06 -2.10 7.40
N SER A 62 3.37 -1.86 7.58
CA SER A 62 4.16 -2.40 8.69
C SER A 62 4.30 -1.35 9.77
N GLY A 63 3.35 -1.36 10.69
CA GLY A 63 3.33 -0.46 11.84
C GLY A 63 4.08 -1.01 13.05
N TYR A 64 4.36 -2.33 13.11
CA TYR A 64 4.89 -2.97 14.33
C TYR A 64 5.79 -4.20 14.06
N LEU A 65 6.66 -4.51 15.03
CA LEU A 65 7.68 -5.57 15.01
C LEU A 65 7.14 -7.01 14.90
N ASP A 66 5.84 -7.25 15.13
CA ASP A 66 5.22 -8.59 15.10
C ASP A 66 4.69 -8.99 13.70
N ASP A 67 4.93 -8.17 12.66
CA ASP A 67 4.33 -8.30 11.33
C ASP A 67 4.97 -9.42 10.49
N ALA A 68 4.82 -10.67 10.91
CA ALA A 68 4.70 -11.75 9.96
C ALA A 68 3.42 -11.50 9.13
N LEU A 69 3.58 -10.88 7.95
CA LEU A 69 2.50 -10.59 6.97
C LEU A 69 1.74 -11.83 6.47
N VAL A 70 2.10 -13.02 6.97
CA VAL A 70 1.46 -14.27 6.61
C VAL A 70 0.12 -14.39 7.35
N PRO A 71 -1.00 -14.53 6.63
CA PRO A 71 -2.31 -14.62 7.27
C PRO A 71 -2.44 -15.93 8.06
N VAL A 72 -3.31 -15.91 9.08
CA VAL A 72 -3.69 -17.13 9.83
C VAL A 72 -4.28 -18.16 8.85
N PRO A 73 -3.90 -19.45 8.93
CA PRO A 73 -3.12 -20.11 10.00
C PRO A 73 -1.59 -20.17 9.79
N TYR A 74 -1.03 -19.47 8.81
CA TYR A 74 0.37 -19.62 8.41
C TYR A 74 1.34 -18.62 9.07
N ARG A 75 0.93 -17.94 10.16
CA ARG A 75 1.81 -17.02 10.90
C ARG A 75 3.12 -17.73 11.31
N GLY A 76 4.23 -17.00 11.23
CA GLY A 76 5.57 -17.52 11.50
C GLY A 76 6.21 -18.33 10.36
N LYS A 77 5.55 -18.45 9.20
CA LYS A 77 6.12 -19.07 7.98
C LYS A 77 6.55 -18.00 6.97
N ILE A 78 7.12 -18.44 5.84
CA ILE A 78 7.37 -17.56 4.68
C ILE A 78 6.01 -17.19 4.05
N ASN A 79 5.81 -15.90 3.74
CA ASN A 79 4.61 -15.46 3.03
C ASN A 79 4.63 -15.95 1.57
N LEU A 80 3.54 -16.56 1.11
CA LEU A 80 3.39 -17.01 -0.27
C LEU A 80 2.19 -16.30 -0.91
N PRO A 81 2.24 -15.95 -2.21
CA PRO A 81 1.11 -15.33 -2.91
C PRO A 81 -0.20 -16.11 -2.77
N GLY A 82 -0.14 -17.44 -2.72
CA GLY A 82 -1.30 -18.32 -2.54
C GLY A 82 -2.07 -18.09 -1.24
N TYR A 83 -1.46 -17.48 -0.22
CA TYR A 83 -2.14 -17.20 1.05
C TYR A 83 -3.12 -16.03 0.98
N ILE A 84 -3.17 -15.29 -0.14
CA ILE A 84 -4.08 -14.15 -0.32
C ILE A 84 -5.56 -14.50 -0.05
N GLN A 85 -5.96 -15.74 -0.31
CA GLN A 85 -7.32 -16.24 -0.03
C GLN A 85 -7.72 -16.10 1.45
N HIS A 86 -6.77 -16.22 2.38
CA HIS A 86 -7.03 -16.08 3.82
C HIS A 86 -7.23 -14.61 4.19
N THR A 87 -6.46 -13.71 3.58
CA THR A 87 -6.65 -12.26 3.73
C THR A 87 -8.02 -11.83 3.20
N VAL A 88 -8.40 -12.30 2.01
CA VAL A 88 -9.72 -12.01 1.41
C VAL A 88 -10.85 -12.57 2.29
N SER A 89 -10.72 -13.80 2.78
CA SER A 89 -11.73 -14.41 3.67
C SER A 89 -11.88 -13.63 4.97
N LYS A 90 -10.77 -13.23 5.60
CA LYS A 90 -10.80 -12.41 6.82
C LYS A 90 -11.43 -11.05 6.58
N LEU A 91 -11.12 -10.41 5.45
CA LEU A 91 -11.72 -9.14 5.04
C LEU A 91 -13.24 -9.28 4.85
N ALA A 92 -13.69 -10.35 4.19
CA ALA A 92 -15.09 -10.67 4.00
C ALA A 92 -15.85 -10.78 5.34
N THR A 93 -15.26 -11.49 6.31
CA THR A 93 -15.81 -11.58 7.67
C THR A 93 -15.89 -10.22 8.36
N ILE A 94 -14.80 -9.43 8.35
CA ILE A 94 -14.75 -8.11 9.01
C ILE A 94 -15.78 -7.15 8.40
N LYS A 95 -15.96 -7.20 7.08
CA LYS A 95 -16.88 -6.32 6.35
C LYS A 95 -18.29 -6.88 6.23
N ASN A 96 -18.58 -8.03 6.85
CA ASN A 96 -19.86 -8.75 6.77
C ASN A 96 -20.40 -8.85 5.32
N MET A 97 -19.56 -9.36 4.42
CA MET A 97 -19.90 -9.50 3.00
C MET A 97 -19.41 -10.83 2.43
N ALA A 98 -19.98 -11.24 1.30
CA ALA A 98 -19.53 -12.45 0.61
C ALA A 98 -18.10 -12.27 0.05
N VAL A 99 -17.29 -13.32 0.12
CA VAL A 99 -15.93 -13.36 -0.45
C VAL A 99 -15.91 -12.94 -1.92
N LYS A 100 -16.92 -13.38 -2.70
CA LYS A 100 -17.06 -13.01 -4.11
C LYS A 100 -17.21 -11.51 -4.32
N GLU A 101 -17.92 -10.82 -3.43
CA GLU A 101 -18.08 -9.36 -3.49
C GLU A 101 -16.77 -8.65 -3.13
N VAL A 102 -16.00 -9.14 -2.15
CA VAL A 102 -14.66 -8.61 -1.85
C VAL A 102 -13.75 -8.69 -3.08
N ILE A 103 -13.72 -9.85 -3.74
CA ILE A 103 -12.92 -10.06 -4.95
C ILE A 103 -13.36 -9.06 -6.03
N LYS A 104 -14.66 -9.01 -6.32
CA LYS A 104 -15.22 -8.08 -7.32
C LYS A 104 -14.83 -6.63 -7.04
N ILE A 105 -15.00 -6.16 -5.81
CA ILE A 105 -14.69 -4.77 -5.42
C ILE A 105 -13.19 -4.49 -5.51
N THR A 106 -12.34 -5.39 -4.99
CA THR A 106 -10.89 -5.18 -5.02
C THR A 106 -10.32 -5.24 -6.44
N THR A 107 -10.85 -6.11 -7.30
CA THR A 107 -10.56 -6.14 -8.75
C THR A 107 -10.98 -4.84 -9.42
N GLN A 108 -12.20 -4.36 -9.18
CA GLN A 108 -12.69 -3.09 -9.75
C GLN A 108 -11.85 -1.89 -9.30
N ASN A 109 -11.44 -1.86 -8.02
CA ASN A 109 -10.57 -0.82 -7.48
C ASN A 109 -9.20 -0.84 -8.18
N ALA A 110 -8.60 -2.02 -8.37
CA ALA A 110 -7.34 -2.15 -9.09
C ALA A 110 -7.45 -1.68 -10.55
N GLN A 111 -8.51 -2.10 -11.25
CA GLN A 111 -8.79 -1.65 -12.62
C GLN A 111 -8.93 -0.12 -12.68
N THR A 112 -9.62 0.49 -11.71
CA THR A 112 -9.82 1.94 -11.63
C THR A 112 -8.51 2.69 -11.34
N VAL A 113 -7.74 2.23 -10.36
CA VAL A 113 -6.45 2.86 -9.97
C VAL A 113 -5.44 2.77 -11.10
N PHE A 114 -5.32 1.61 -11.77
CA PHE A 114 -4.32 1.38 -12.80
C PHE A 114 -4.80 1.63 -14.23
N LYS A 115 -6.08 1.95 -14.45
CA LYS A 115 -6.70 2.04 -15.78
C LYS A 115 -6.47 0.78 -16.63
N LEU A 116 -6.67 -0.38 -16.02
CA LEU A 116 -6.59 -1.66 -16.72
C LEU A 116 -7.85 -1.86 -17.56
N LYS A 117 -7.67 -2.33 -18.79
CA LYS A 117 -8.75 -2.64 -19.74
C LYS A 117 -9.32 -4.02 -19.48
#